data_AF-A0A8X7S3U7-F1
#
_entry.id   AF-A0A8X7S3U7-F1
#
_cell.length_a   1.000
_cell.length_b   1.000
_cell.length_c   1.000
_cell.angle_alpha   90.00
_cell.angle_beta   90.00
_cell.angle_gamma   90.00
#
_symmetry.space_group_name_H-M   'P 1'
#
loop_
_entity.id
_entity.type
_entity.pdbx_description
1 polymer ?
#
loop_
_entity_poly.entity_id
_entity_poly.type
_entity_poly.pdbx_seq_one_letter_code
_entity_poly.pdbx_strand_id
1 'polypeptide(L)'
;MQWNPYGGVMDKIPANATPFPHRKGNLFKIQYYTAWFDAKATKGSLNMMELYEVAEPYVSSNPREAFLNYRDIDIGSNPSGQTNVDEAEIYGSKYFLGNLKRLMKVKPSMILIIFSRTSRVFLLLV
;
A
#
# COMPACT_ATOMS: atom_id res chain seq x y z
N MET A 1 -3.01 7.68 -13.69
CA MET A 1 -2.09 8.08 -12.61
C MET A 1 -2.66 9.33 -11.94
N GLN A 2 -2.67 9.40 -10.61
CA GLN A 2 -3.18 10.53 -9.83
C GLN A 2 -2.19 10.89 -8.73
N TRP A 3 -1.95 12.18 -8.52
CA TRP A 3 -1.02 12.71 -7.52
C TRP A 3 -1.81 13.47 -6.47
N ASN A 4 -1.64 13.13 -5.19
CA ASN A 4 -2.33 13.78 -4.08
C ASN A 4 -1.29 14.40 -3.16
N PRO A 5 -1.20 15.74 -3.05
CA PRO A 5 -0.18 16.40 -2.24
C PRO A 5 -0.39 16.10 -0.75
N TYR A 6 0.72 15.90 -0.05
CA TYR A 6 0.80 15.78 1.41
C TYR A 6 1.43 17.06 1.99
N GLY A 7 1.29 17.24 3.29
CA GLY A 7 1.64 18.47 3.99
C GLY A 7 0.47 19.05 4.78
N GLY A 8 0.56 20.34 5.12
CA GLY A 8 -0.51 21.06 5.82
C GLY A 8 -0.88 20.41 7.14
N VAL A 9 -2.14 20.00 7.31
CA VAL A 9 -2.60 19.31 8.53
C VAL A 9 -1.99 17.92 8.68
N MET A 10 -1.64 17.24 7.58
CA MET A 10 -1.04 15.91 7.65
C MET A 10 0.34 15.90 8.33
N ASP A 11 1.08 17.02 8.25
CA ASP A 11 2.38 17.18 8.93
C ASP A 11 2.25 17.42 10.43
N LYS A 12 1.09 17.90 10.88
CA LYS A 12 0.83 18.21 12.28
C LYS A 12 0.40 16.98 13.09
N ILE A 13 -0.10 15.95 12.41
CA ILE A 13 -0.58 14.73 13.06
C ILE A 13 0.59 13.75 13.22
N PRO A 14 0.90 13.27 14.45
CA PRO A 14 1.95 12.28 14.65
C PRO A 14 1.71 11.00 13.85
N ALA A 15 2.77 10.40 13.30
CA ALA A 15 2.70 9.15 12.53
C ALA A 15 2.07 7.98 13.30
N ASN A 16 2.14 7.99 14.64
CA ASN A 16 1.57 6.96 15.50
C ASN A 16 0.20 7.31 16.09
N ALA A 17 -0.38 8.47 15.77
CA ALA A 17 -1.69 8.89 16.28
C ALA A 17 -2.82 7.95 15.82
N THR A 18 -2.66 7.34 14.66
CA THR A 18 -3.59 6.36 14.07
C THR A 18 -2.82 5.17 13.49
N PRO A 19 -3.47 4.06 13.11
CA PRO A 19 -2.83 3.00 12.33
C PRO A 19 -2.13 3.49 11.06
N PHE A 20 -2.74 4.46 10.35
CA PHE A 20 -2.21 5.07 9.14
C PHE A 20 -0.98 5.94 9.43
N PRO A 21 0.24 5.55 8.98
CA PRO A 21 1.49 6.15 9.42
C PRO A 21 1.99 7.30 8.53
N HIS A 22 1.46 7.43 7.31
CA HIS A 22 1.99 8.31 6.26
C HIS A 22 1.64 9.77 6.54
N ARG A 23 2.53 10.46 7.25
CA ARG A 23 2.35 11.85 7.75
C ARG A 23 3.50 12.73 7.26
N LYS A 24 4.02 13.60 8.14
CA LYS A 24 5.17 14.46 7.90
C LYS A 24 6.33 13.71 7.25
N GLY A 25 6.91 14.32 6.21
CA GLY A 25 8.02 13.75 5.44
C GLY A 25 7.60 13.25 4.06
N ASN A 26 6.31 12.99 3.85
CA ASN A 26 5.75 12.67 2.54
C ASN A 26 5.34 13.96 1.81
N LEU A 27 5.82 14.16 0.59
CA LEU A 27 5.47 15.22 -0.35
C LEU A 27 4.14 14.95 -1.05
N PHE A 28 3.93 13.72 -1.52
CA PHE A 28 2.71 13.34 -2.21
C PHE A 28 2.50 11.83 -2.20
N LYS A 29 1.23 11.48 -2.38
CA LYS A 29 0.78 10.12 -2.62
C LYS A 29 0.39 9.95 -4.09
N ILE A 30 1.05 9.05 -4.82
CA ILE A 30 0.72 8.72 -6.21
C ILE A 30 -0.06 7.42 -6.26
N GLN A 31 -1.13 7.40 -7.05
CA GLN A 31 -1.92 6.23 -7.40
C GLN A 31 -1.76 5.91 -8.88
N TYR A 32 -1.28 4.70 -9.17
CA TYR A 32 -1.30 4.12 -10.51
C TYR A 32 -2.54 3.26 -10.67
N TYR A 33 -3.34 3.53 -11.69
CA TYR A 33 -4.54 2.78 -11.99
C TYR A 33 -4.77 2.81 -13.50
N THR A 34 -5.41 1.76 -13.97
CA THR A 34 -5.90 1.64 -15.34
C THR A 34 -7.34 1.16 -15.27
N ALA A 35 -8.20 1.75 -16.09
CA ALA A 35 -9.59 1.37 -16.21
C ALA A 35 -9.79 0.88 -17.64
N TRP A 36 -10.46 -0.25 -17.80
CA TRP A 36 -10.75 -0.83 -19.10
C TRP A 36 -12.16 -1.39 -19.11
N PHE A 37 -12.81 -1.31 -20.28
CA PHE A 37 -14.19 -1.73 -20.47
C PHE A 37 -14.32 -3.13 -21.09
N ASP A 38 -13.26 -3.61 -21.76
CA ASP A 38 -13.20 -4.94 -22.35
C ASP A 38 -12.36 -5.88 -21.47
N ALA A 39 -12.94 -6.98 -21.03
CA ALA A 39 -12.26 -8.00 -20.21
C ALA A 39 -11.00 -8.58 -20.87
N LYS A 40 -10.87 -8.49 -22.21
CA LYS A 40 -9.68 -8.94 -22.95
C LYS A 40 -8.58 -7.88 -23.04
N ALA A 41 -8.83 -6.65 -22.62
CA ALA A 41 -7.87 -5.55 -22.68
C ALA A 41 -6.84 -5.64 -21.54
N THR A 42 -5.93 -6.60 -21.61
CA THR A 42 -4.86 -6.82 -20.61
C THR A 42 -3.62 -5.95 -20.81
N LYS A 43 -3.45 -5.35 -21.99
CA LYS A 43 -2.27 -4.53 -22.31
C LYS A 43 -2.15 -3.29 -21.42
N GLY A 44 -3.28 -2.66 -21.09
CA GLY A 44 -3.31 -1.49 -20.19
C GLY A 44 -2.89 -1.80 -18.75
N SER A 45 -3.14 -3.03 -18.27
CA SER A 45 -2.66 -3.48 -16.95
C SER A 45 -1.16 -3.74 -16.93
N LEU A 46 -0.59 -4.31 -18.01
CA LEU A 46 0.84 -4.59 -18.10
C LEU A 46 1.67 -3.29 -18.08
N ASN A 47 1.25 -2.27 -18.85
CA ASN A 47 1.94 -0.98 -18.86
C ASN A 47 1.96 -0.30 -17.49
N MET A 48 0.93 -0.51 -16.66
CA MET A 48 0.86 0.11 -15.33
C MET A 48 1.76 -0.58 -14.32
N MET A 49 1.96 -1.90 -14.45
CA MET A 49 2.96 -2.64 -13.68
C MET A 49 4.37 -2.18 -14.03
N GLU A 50 4.67 -2.02 -15.32
CA GLU A 50 5.96 -1.51 -15.78
C GLU A 50 6.26 -0.12 -15.21
N LEU A 51 5.28 0.79 -15.21
CA LEU A 51 5.42 2.10 -14.57
C LEU A 51 5.68 2.02 -13.06
N TYR A 52 5.08 1.04 -12.38
CA TYR A 52 5.34 0.81 -10.96
C TYR A 52 6.79 0.36 -10.71
N GLU A 53 7.32 -0.54 -11.54
CA GLU A 53 8.73 -0.97 -11.46
C GLU A 53 9.69 0.18 -11.78
N VAL A 54 9.45 0.92 -12.86
CA VAL A 54 10.28 2.07 -13.28
C VAL A 54 10.33 3.17 -12.21
N ALA A 55 9.26 3.31 -11.41
CA ALA A 55 9.21 4.28 -10.33
C ALA A 55 10.03 3.90 -9.10
N GLU A 56 10.46 2.64 -8.93
CA GLU A 56 11.12 2.14 -7.72
C GLU A 56 12.25 3.03 -7.14
N PRO A 57 13.19 3.60 -7.92
CA PRO A 57 14.28 4.39 -7.33
C PRO A 57 13.87 5.80 -6.86
N TYR A 58 12.66 6.25 -7.19
CA TYR A 58 12.23 7.64 -6.94
C TYR A 58 11.31 7.79 -5.73
N VAL A 59 11.14 6.73 -4.96
CA VAL A 59 10.00 6.56 -4.06
C VAL A 59 10.46 6.06 -2.71
N SER A 60 9.56 6.06 -1.73
CA SER A 60 9.82 5.47 -0.41
C SER A 60 10.47 4.09 -0.58
N SER A 61 11.53 3.84 0.17
CA SER A 61 12.23 2.56 0.21
C SER A 61 12.50 2.18 1.66
N ASN A 62 12.66 0.88 1.91
CA ASN A 62 12.92 0.31 3.24
C ASN A 62 11.86 0.64 4.33
N PRO A 63 10.57 0.29 4.12
CA PRO A 63 10.00 -0.44 2.99
C PRO A 63 9.45 0.50 1.90
N ARG A 64 9.12 -0.05 0.74
CA ARG A 64 8.29 0.65 -0.25
C ARG A 64 6.86 0.75 0.28
N GLU A 65 6.44 1.96 0.64
CA GLU A 65 5.23 2.23 1.40
C GLU A 65 3.96 2.06 0.56
N ALA A 66 2.88 1.62 1.21
CA ALA A 66 1.61 1.28 0.59
C ALA A 66 0.43 1.85 1.39
N PHE A 67 -0.72 2.04 0.74
CA PHE A 67 -1.92 2.60 1.38
C PHE A 67 -3.02 1.57 1.42
N LEU A 68 -3.45 1.19 2.63
CA LEU A 68 -4.37 0.08 2.85
C LEU A 68 -5.67 0.16 2.05
N ASN A 69 -6.23 1.36 1.87
CA ASN A 69 -7.49 1.53 1.14
C ASN A 69 -7.36 1.22 -0.37
N TYR A 70 -6.13 1.13 -0.86
CA TYR A 70 -5.75 0.77 -2.21
C TYR A 70 -5.11 -0.61 -2.17
N ARG A 71 -5.97 -1.62 -2.10
CA ARG A 71 -5.52 -2.99 -1.86
C ARG A 71 -4.77 -3.53 -3.06
N ASP A 72 -3.54 -3.94 -2.81
CA ASP A 72 -2.67 -4.51 -3.81
C ASP A 72 -2.26 -5.93 -3.39
N ILE A 73 -2.58 -6.90 -4.25
CA ILE A 73 -2.23 -8.31 -4.05
C ILE A 73 -0.77 -8.59 -4.39
N ASP A 74 -0.16 -7.76 -5.25
CA ASP A 74 1.23 -7.92 -5.69
C ASP A 74 2.22 -7.49 -4.57
N ILE A 75 1.74 -6.71 -3.58
CA ILE A 75 2.48 -6.36 -2.37
C ILE A 75 2.71 -7.56 -1.43
N GLY A 76 1.84 -8.57 -1.51
CA GLY A 76 1.86 -9.79 -0.69
C GLY A 76 0.44 -10.16 -0.26
N SER A 77 0.16 -11.45 -0.11
CA SER A 77 -1.14 -11.95 0.36
C SER A 77 -0.96 -13.25 1.14
N ASN A 78 -2.01 -13.69 1.83
CA ASN A 78 -2.04 -15.00 2.47
C ASN A 78 -2.93 -15.96 1.64
N PRO A 79 -2.36 -16.78 0.75
CA PRO A 79 -3.11 -17.60 -0.20
C PRO A 79 -3.75 -18.85 0.41
N SER A 80 -3.27 -19.35 1.56
CA SER A 80 -3.62 -20.68 2.07
C SER A 80 -4.77 -20.70 3.08
N GLY A 81 -5.30 -19.52 3.46
CA GLY A 81 -6.24 -19.41 4.58
C GLY A 81 -5.65 -19.78 5.94
N GLN A 82 -4.37 -20.16 5.99
CA GLN A 82 -3.60 -20.46 7.18
C GLN A 82 -2.76 -19.25 7.54
N THR A 83 -2.76 -18.86 8.81
CA THR A 83 -2.02 -17.70 9.29
C THR A 83 -0.51 -17.90 9.18
N ASN A 84 0.15 -17.23 8.22
CA ASN A 84 1.61 -17.04 8.22
C ASN A 84 1.94 -15.62 8.72
N VAL A 85 2.51 -15.53 9.92
CA VAL A 85 2.83 -14.25 10.57
C VAL A 85 4.00 -13.55 9.87
N ASP A 86 5.00 -14.30 9.42
CA ASP A 86 6.20 -13.71 8.80
C ASP A 86 5.85 -13.04 7.46
N GLU A 87 5.02 -13.70 6.65
CA GLU A 87 4.47 -13.09 5.42
C GLU A 87 3.60 -11.86 5.73
N ALA A 88 2.78 -11.96 6.79
CA ALA A 88 1.94 -10.87 7.26
C ALA A 88 2.72 -9.64 7.71
N GLU A 89 3.90 -9.84 8.29
CA GLU A 89 4.79 -8.75 8.66
C GLU A 89 5.38 -8.06 7.43
N ILE A 90 5.70 -8.80 6.36
CA ILE A 90 6.26 -8.22 5.12
C ILE A 90 5.28 -7.22 4.49
N TYR A 91 4.04 -7.63 4.17
CA TYR A 91 3.08 -6.70 3.58
C TYR A 91 2.50 -5.71 4.60
N GLY A 92 2.33 -6.13 5.85
CA GLY A 92 1.86 -5.26 6.94
C GLY A 92 2.80 -4.08 7.19
N SER A 93 4.12 -4.31 7.09
CA SER A 93 5.13 -3.25 7.29
C SER A 93 5.02 -2.14 6.25
N LYS A 94 4.69 -2.48 4.99
CA LYS A 94 4.47 -1.51 3.91
C LYS A 94 3.25 -0.62 4.16
N TYR A 95 2.19 -1.16 4.78
CA TYR A 95 0.97 -0.40 5.07
C TYR A 95 1.02 0.42 6.37
N PHE A 96 1.68 -0.11 7.39
CA PHE A 96 1.56 0.41 8.76
C PHE A 96 2.89 0.86 9.39
N LEU A 97 4.03 0.59 8.75
CA LEU A 97 5.35 0.97 9.24
C LEU A 97 5.53 0.59 10.72
N GLY A 98 6.03 1.51 11.55
CA GLY A 98 6.20 1.33 12.99
C GLY A 98 4.90 1.04 13.77
N ASN A 99 3.72 1.28 13.19
CA ASN A 99 2.45 1.01 13.84
C ASN A 99 2.02 -0.46 13.76
N LEU A 100 2.66 -1.29 12.91
CA LEU A 100 2.31 -2.69 12.71
C LEU A 100 2.33 -3.48 14.03
N LYS A 101 3.41 -3.33 14.82
CA LYS A 101 3.57 -4.06 16.09
C LYS A 101 2.43 -3.75 17.07
N ARG A 102 1.98 -2.49 17.14
CA ARG A 102 0.85 -2.09 17.98
C ARG A 102 -0.45 -2.72 17.48
N LEU A 103 -0.67 -2.72 16.16
CA LEU A 103 -1.84 -3.35 15.54
C LEU A 103 -1.90 -4.84 15.80
N MET A 104 -0.80 -5.56 15.65
CA MET A 104 -0.71 -7.00 15.92
C MET A 104 -1.07 -7.35 17.36
N LYS A 105 -0.72 -6.50 18.33
CA LYS A 105 -1.08 -6.71 19.74
C LYS A 105 -2.58 -6.55 20.00
N VAL A 106 -3.25 -5.62 19.31
CA VAL A 106 -4.66 -5.31 19.55
C VAL A 106 -5.58 -6.21 18.73
N LYS A 107 -5.24 -6.45 17.46
CA LYS A 107 -6.08 -7.20 16.52
C LYS A 107 -5.23 -7.93 15.48
N PRO A 108 -4.65 -9.09 15.83
CA PRO A 108 -3.85 -9.91 14.90
C PRO A 108 -4.62 -10.22 13.61
N SER A 109 -5.92 -10.52 13.71
CA SER A 109 -6.79 -10.90 12.60
C SER A 109 -6.96 -9.82 11.52
N MET A 110 -6.71 -8.55 11.83
CA MET A 110 -6.89 -7.46 10.87
C MET A 110 -5.81 -7.45 9.79
N ILE A 111 -4.61 -7.91 10.11
CA ILE A 111 -3.51 -8.02 9.16
C ILE A 111 -3.71 -9.27 8.28
N LEU A 112 -4.36 -10.29 8.83
CA LEU A 112 -4.67 -11.56 8.17
C LEU A 112 -5.77 -11.49 7.09
N ILE A 113 -6.65 -10.48 7.11
CA ILE A 113 -7.85 -10.42 6.26
C ILE A 113 -7.86 -9.12 5.45
N ILE A 114 -6.75 -8.77 4.79
CA ILE A 114 -6.72 -7.55 3.97
C ILE A 114 -7.41 -7.76 2.61
N PHE A 115 -7.66 -8.97 2.12
CA PHE A 115 -8.08 -9.17 0.72
C PHE A 115 -9.59 -9.40 0.50
N SER A 116 -10.24 -8.43 -0.16
CA SER A 116 -11.36 -8.72 -1.07
C SER A 116 -11.12 -8.02 -2.41
N ARG A 117 -11.31 -8.76 -3.51
CA ARG A 117 -11.01 -8.34 -4.90
C ARG A 117 -11.72 -7.03 -5.24
N THR A 118 -10.98 -5.96 -5.50
CA THR A 118 -11.29 -4.98 -6.56
C THR A 118 -10.14 -3.99 -6.74
N SER A 119 -9.74 -3.82 -8.00
CA SER A 119 -8.81 -2.81 -8.54
C SER A 119 -7.39 -2.80 -7.97
N ARG A 120 -6.40 -3.19 -8.79
CA ARG A 120 -4.97 -3.04 -8.47
C ARG A 120 -4.66 -1.55 -8.43
N VAL A 121 -4.28 -1.08 -7.26
CA VAL A 121 -3.86 0.30 -7.06
C VAL A 121 -2.50 0.28 -6.44
N PHE A 122 -1.50 0.69 -7.21
CA PHE A 122 -0.17 0.86 -6.69
C PHE A 122 -0.03 2.22 -6.06
N LEU A 123 0.52 2.24 -4.85
CA LEU A 123 0.84 3.48 -4.17
C LEU A 123 2.32 3.80 -4.25
N LEU A 124 2.57 5.08 -4.39
CA LEU A 124 3.84 5.72 -4.18
C LEU A 124 3.67 6.75 -3.06
N LEU A 125 4.53 6.70 -2.06
CA LEU A 125 4.78 7.85 -1.20
C LEU A 125 6.20 8.32 -1.50
N VAL A 126 6.31 9.60 -1.81
CA VAL A 126 7.58 10.36 -1.87
C VAL A 126 7.49 11.39 -0.78
#